data_AF-A0A974PCW4-F1
#
_entry.id   AF-A0A974PCW4-F1
#
_cell.length_a   1.000
_cell.length_b   1.000
_cell.length_c   1.000
_cell.angle_alpha   90.00
_cell.angle_beta   90.00
_cell.angle_gamma   90.00
#
_symmetry.space_group_name_H-M   'P 1'
#
loop_
_entity.id
_entity.type
_entity.pdbx_description
1 polymer ?
#
loop_
_entity_poly.entity_id
_entity_poly.type
_entity_poly.pdbx_seq_one_letter_code
_entity_poly.pdbx_strand_id
1 'polypeptide(L)'
;MNDELQRTLSEIIESGSQSNPAVNALISDYAKFHAVLAMVGGCLVLIFAWLSIIFWTRFKSSPKISRLKWGFERKAYFVFGFSSSSVALFMILIVVANLTNTLNPLHGFSLLDFSFKISSGETYKDELRYAFTEWIQSGNENIPSIIQERFNKRIEFHTTKAIVSGILLILFAGLSVYIWNALVRRAKSNDSKWRFKEKACFVFGSATVVLALLMMVIVMANTQAAFAPKTLSMINLFNS
;
A
#
# COMPACT_ATOMS: atom_id res chain seq x y z
N MET A 1 29.64 -1.61 11.47
CA MET A 1 29.10 -1.84 10.12
C MET A 1 27.90 -0.95 9.81
N ASN A 2 26.88 -0.80 10.67
CA ASN A 2 25.76 0.13 10.40
C ASN A 2 26.21 1.61 10.31
N ASP A 3 27.02 2.06 11.27
CA ASP A 3 27.61 3.41 11.25
C ASP A 3 28.55 3.63 10.05
N GLU A 4 29.18 2.55 9.58
CA GLU A 4 30.10 2.58 8.44
C GLU A 4 29.35 2.70 7.11
N LEU A 5 28.23 1.97 6.95
CA LEU A 5 27.36 2.09 5.78
C LEU A 5 26.74 3.49 5.70
N GLN A 6 26.21 4.00 6.82
CA GLN A 6 25.59 5.33 6.85
C GLN A 6 26.63 6.41 6.54
N ARG A 7 27.83 6.33 7.12
CA ARG A 7 28.94 7.23 6.78
C ARG A 7 29.32 7.14 5.30
N THR A 8 29.48 5.93 4.77
CA THR A 8 29.85 5.71 3.35
C THR A 8 28.79 6.28 2.41
N LEU A 9 27.50 6.05 2.69
CA LEU A 9 26.40 6.61 1.90
C LEU A 9 26.38 8.14 1.96
N SER A 10 26.56 8.74 3.13
CA SER A 10 26.64 10.19 3.27
C SER A 10 27.81 10.78 2.48
N GLU A 11 29.01 10.20 2.60
CA GLU A 11 30.20 10.63 1.86
C GLU A 11 30.00 10.53 0.33
N ILE A 12 29.40 9.45 -0.16
CA ILE A 12 29.11 9.27 -1.59
C ILE A 12 28.00 10.23 -2.08
N ILE A 13 26.99 10.48 -1.26
CA ILE A 13 25.92 11.42 -1.60
C ILE A 13 26.45 12.85 -1.67
N GLU A 14 27.28 13.26 -0.70
CA GLU A 14 27.92 14.58 -0.66
C GLU A 14 28.93 14.79 -1.79
N SER A 15 29.72 13.77 -2.13
CA SER A 15 30.70 13.83 -3.24
C SER A 15 30.07 13.72 -4.64
N GLY A 16 28.78 13.36 -4.73
CA GLY A 16 28.02 13.31 -5.98
C GLY A 16 27.63 11.89 -6.35
N SER A 17 26.42 11.48 -5.97
CA SER A 17 25.89 10.12 -6.15
C SER A 17 25.83 9.61 -7.60
N GLN A 18 25.81 10.50 -8.60
CA GLN A 18 25.85 10.11 -10.01
C GLN A 18 27.14 9.40 -10.41
N SER A 19 28.23 9.61 -9.67
CA SER A 19 29.52 8.96 -9.91
C SER A 19 29.60 7.52 -9.39
N ASN A 20 28.63 7.10 -8.56
CA ASN A 20 28.58 5.76 -7.97
C ASN A 20 27.34 4.99 -8.49
N PRO A 21 27.52 4.10 -9.49
CA PRO A 21 26.45 3.27 -10.05
C PRO A 21 25.63 2.48 -9.01
N ALA A 22 26.27 1.93 -7.97
CA ALA A 22 25.60 1.16 -6.93
C ALA A 22 24.62 2.02 -6.12
N VAL A 23 25.05 3.21 -5.69
CA VAL A 23 24.19 4.17 -4.95
C VAL A 23 23.09 4.71 -5.86
N ASN A 24 23.39 5.03 -7.11
CA ASN A 24 22.39 5.47 -8.08
C ASN A 24 21.31 4.40 -8.30
N ALA A 25 21.68 3.11 -8.30
CA ALA A 25 20.72 2.01 -8.40
C ALA A 25 19.78 1.94 -7.19
N LEU A 26 20.24 2.28 -5.98
CA LEU A 26 19.41 2.36 -4.77
C LEU A 26 18.48 3.59 -4.79
N ILE A 27 18.98 4.76 -5.20
CA ILE A 27 18.17 5.97 -5.32
C ILE A 27 17.08 5.79 -6.38
N SER A 28 17.41 5.18 -7.53
CA SER A 28 16.45 4.85 -8.58
C SER A 28 15.39 3.85 -8.11
N ASP A 29 15.79 2.83 -7.36
CA ASP A 29 14.86 1.86 -6.76
C ASP A 29 13.92 2.52 -5.73
N TYR A 30 14.46 3.43 -4.91
CA TYR A 30 13.67 4.25 -3.98
C TYR A 30 12.64 5.12 -4.70
N ALA A 31 13.04 5.79 -5.79
CA ALA A 31 12.14 6.58 -6.62
C ALA A 31 11.01 5.70 -7.20
N LYS A 32 11.36 4.51 -7.69
CA LYS A 32 10.42 3.53 -8.26
C LYS A 32 9.44 3.01 -7.22
N PHE A 33 9.89 2.75 -6.00
CA PHE A 33 9.04 2.36 -4.88
C PHE A 33 7.92 3.38 -4.64
N HIS A 34 8.29 4.65 -4.50
CA HIS A 34 7.35 5.74 -4.30
C HIS A 34 6.48 6.02 -5.54
N ALA A 35 7.01 5.81 -6.74
CA ALA A 35 6.25 5.97 -7.98
C ALA A 35 5.12 4.93 -8.08
N VAL A 36 5.40 3.67 -7.75
CA VAL A 36 4.39 2.60 -7.71
C VAL A 36 3.30 2.92 -6.68
N LEU A 37 3.69 3.42 -5.51
CA LEU A 37 2.76 3.90 -4.49
C LEU A 37 1.84 5.02 -5.00
N ALA A 38 2.42 6.02 -5.67
CA ALA A 38 1.68 7.13 -6.24
C ALA A 38 0.73 6.68 -7.37
N MET A 39 1.17 5.77 -8.24
CA MET A 39 0.36 5.24 -9.33
C MET A 39 -0.82 4.39 -8.82
N VAL A 40 -0.56 3.39 -7.98
CA VAL A 40 -1.61 2.53 -7.40
C VAL A 40 -2.55 3.37 -6.53
N GLY A 41 -1.98 4.27 -5.71
CA GLY A 41 -2.76 5.19 -4.89
C GLY A 41 -3.65 6.11 -5.73
N GLY A 42 -3.13 6.64 -6.84
CA GLY A 42 -3.89 7.48 -7.78
C GLY A 42 -5.08 6.74 -8.40
N CYS A 43 -4.88 5.49 -8.84
CA CYS A 43 -5.98 4.64 -9.30
C CYS A 43 -7.05 4.45 -8.21
N LEU A 44 -6.65 4.22 -6.97
CA LEU A 44 -7.58 4.09 -5.85
C LEU A 44 -8.31 5.40 -5.56
N VAL A 45 -7.63 6.57 -5.61
CA VAL A 45 -8.29 7.88 -5.49
C VAL A 45 -9.41 8.02 -6.52
N LEU A 46 -9.14 7.70 -7.79
CA LEU A 46 -10.15 7.78 -8.85
C LEU A 46 -11.34 6.84 -8.58
N ILE A 47 -11.07 5.60 -8.17
CA ILE A 47 -12.12 4.62 -7.83
C ILE A 47 -12.98 5.11 -6.66
N PHE A 48 -12.37 5.56 -5.56
CA PHE A 48 -13.11 6.00 -4.38
C PHE A 48 -13.83 7.35 -4.60
N ALA A 49 -13.25 8.26 -5.38
CA ALA A 49 -13.93 9.49 -5.79
C ALA A 49 -15.17 9.17 -6.65
N TRP A 50 -15.05 8.24 -7.60
CA TRP A 50 -16.17 7.76 -8.39
C TRP A 50 -17.26 7.11 -7.54
N LEU A 51 -16.90 6.21 -6.63
CA LEU A 51 -17.83 5.59 -5.68
C LEU A 51 -18.51 6.65 -4.79
N SER A 52 -17.76 7.63 -4.31
CA SER A 52 -18.29 8.75 -3.52
C SER A 52 -19.35 9.51 -4.29
N ILE A 53 -19.08 9.88 -5.56
CA ILE A 53 -20.07 10.53 -6.44
C ILE A 53 -21.32 9.67 -6.59
N ILE A 54 -21.18 8.36 -6.84
CA ILE A 54 -22.32 7.45 -6.94
C ILE A 54 -23.13 7.42 -5.64
N PHE A 55 -22.48 7.29 -4.49
CA PHE A 55 -23.19 7.18 -3.21
C PHE A 55 -23.86 8.49 -2.80
N TRP A 56 -23.22 9.64 -3.04
CA TRP A 56 -23.83 10.95 -2.78
C TRP A 56 -25.00 11.26 -3.72
N THR A 57 -24.89 10.91 -5.00
CA THR A 57 -26.01 11.07 -5.95
C THR A 57 -27.20 10.20 -5.54
N ARG A 58 -26.95 8.93 -5.18
CA ARG A 58 -27.99 8.03 -4.68
C ARG A 58 -28.60 8.52 -3.36
N PHE A 59 -27.78 9.00 -2.42
CA PHE A 59 -28.25 9.59 -1.16
C PHE A 59 -29.17 10.80 -1.37
N LYS A 60 -28.85 11.67 -2.34
CA LYS A 60 -29.70 12.82 -2.70
C LYS A 60 -31.05 12.36 -3.25
N SER A 61 -31.07 11.34 -4.10
CA SER A 61 -32.29 10.82 -4.73
C SER A 61 -33.15 9.93 -3.84
N SER A 62 -32.63 9.38 -2.73
CA SER A 62 -33.41 8.50 -1.84
C SER A 62 -34.50 9.26 -1.06
N PRO A 63 -35.78 8.85 -1.10
CA PRO A 63 -36.86 9.51 -0.38
C PRO A 63 -36.65 9.50 1.15
N LYS A 64 -37.11 10.54 1.83
CA LYS A 64 -37.10 10.65 3.30
C LYS A 64 -38.36 9.97 3.86
N ILE A 65 -38.22 9.14 4.90
CA ILE A 65 -39.38 8.54 5.60
C ILE A 65 -40.09 9.61 6.45
N SER A 66 -39.33 10.47 7.14
CA SER A 66 -39.83 11.69 7.81
C SER A 66 -38.71 12.72 7.99
N ARG A 67 -38.99 13.94 8.50
CA ARG A 67 -37.97 14.98 8.78
C ARG A 67 -36.83 14.48 9.69
N LEU A 68 -37.10 13.54 10.61
CA LEU A 68 -36.12 13.05 11.59
C LEU A 68 -35.64 11.60 11.37
N LYS A 69 -36.33 10.77 10.55
CA LYS A 69 -35.97 9.36 10.38
C LYS A 69 -35.53 9.04 8.96
N TRP A 70 -34.28 8.61 8.81
CA TRP A 70 -33.75 8.07 7.56
C TRP A 70 -34.00 6.56 7.47
N GLY A 71 -34.47 6.11 6.30
CA GLY A 71 -34.54 4.69 5.97
C GLY A 71 -33.15 4.06 5.83
N PHE A 72 -33.11 2.72 5.87
CA PHE A 72 -31.85 1.96 5.78
C PHE A 72 -31.06 2.29 4.50
N GLU A 73 -31.72 2.35 3.34
CA GLU A 73 -31.08 2.72 2.06
C GLU A 73 -30.33 4.06 2.17
N ARG A 74 -31.02 5.10 2.66
CA ARG A 74 -30.45 6.43 2.80
C ARG A 74 -29.27 6.44 3.78
N LYS A 75 -29.36 5.69 4.89
CA LYS A 75 -28.25 5.53 5.85
C LYS A 75 -27.06 4.81 5.21
N ALA A 76 -27.30 3.74 4.46
CA ALA A 76 -26.23 2.98 3.78
C ALA A 76 -25.49 3.86 2.78
N TYR A 77 -26.20 4.58 1.91
CA TYR A 77 -25.57 5.51 0.96
C TYR A 77 -24.83 6.65 1.65
N PHE A 78 -25.34 7.17 2.76
CA PHE A 78 -24.62 8.16 3.55
C PHE A 78 -23.31 7.61 4.10
N VAL A 79 -23.34 6.43 4.75
CA VAL A 79 -22.14 5.80 5.32
C VAL A 79 -21.13 5.48 4.23
N PHE A 80 -21.55 4.87 3.12
CA PHE A 80 -20.63 4.57 2.03
C PHE A 80 -20.10 5.82 1.33
N GLY A 81 -20.92 6.86 1.15
CA GLY A 81 -20.49 8.15 0.61
C GLY A 81 -19.46 8.83 1.50
N PHE A 82 -19.71 8.86 2.81
CA PHE A 82 -18.77 9.38 3.79
C PHE A 82 -17.46 8.58 3.80
N SER A 83 -17.53 7.26 3.96
CA SER A 83 -16.36 6.39 4.01
C SER A 83 -15.51 6.46 2.74
N SER A 84 -16.14 6.42 1.56
CA SER A 84 -15.41 6.55 0.28
C SER A 84 -14.76 7.91 0.11
N SER A 85 -15.41 9.00 0.55
CA SER A 85 -14.82 10.34 0.54
C SER A 85 -13.60 10.42 1.48
N SER A 86 -13.72 9.88 2.69
CA SER A 86 -12.63 9.87 3.67
C SER A 86 -11.43 9.06 3.18
N VAL A 87 -11.67 7.88 2.58
CA VAL A 87 -10.60 7.07 1.99
C VAL A 87 -9.96 7.79 0.81
N ALA A 88 -10.74 8.39 -0.10
CA ALA A 88 -10.19 9.15 -1.23
C ALA A 88 -9.27 10.30 -0.75
N LEU A 89 -9.71 11.08 0.25
CA LEU A 89 -8.92 12.17 0.82
C LEU A 89 -7.62 11.68 1.47
N PHE A 90 -7.69 10.61 2.25
CA PHE A 90 -6.49 10.00 2.85
C PHE A 90 -5.53 9.49 1.77
N MET A 91 -6.04 8.85 0.73
CA MET A 91 -5.24 8.38 -0.40
C MET A 91 -4.59 9.53 -1.18
N ILE A 92 -5.26 10.69 -1.32
CA ILE A 92 -4.64 11.89 -1.92
C ILE A 92 -3.41 12.31 -1.12
N LEU A 93 -3.47 12.33 0.22
CA LEU A 93 -2.31 12.66 1.05
C LEU A 93 -1.15 11.68 0.82
N ILE A 94 -1.46 10.38 0.77
CA ILE A 94 -0.46 9.36 0.45
C ILE A 94 0.15 9.61 -0.93
N VAL A 95 -0.66 9.81 -1.96
CA VAL A 95 -0.18 10.04 -3.34
C VAL A 95 0.72 11.27 -3.40
N VAL A 96 0.33 12.38 -2.80
CA VAL A 96 1.11 13.62 -2.77
C VAL A 96 2.45 13.40 -2.07
N ALA A 97 2.45 12.78 -0.89
CA ALA A 97 3.68 12.50 -0.15
C ALA A 97 4.63 11.61 -0.96
N ASN A 98 4.11 10.58 -1.63
CA ASN A 98 4.90 9.67 -2.45
C ASN A 98 5.40 10.34 -3.73
N LEU A 99 4.61 11.20 -4.36
CA LEU A 99 5.01 11.92 -5.56
C LEU A 99 6.20 12.85 -5.28
N THR A 100 6.24 13.49 -4.11
CA THR A 100 7.40 14.29 -3.68
C THR A 100 8.69 13.46 -3.66
N ASN A 101 8.63 12.23 -3.12
CA ASN A 101 9.80 11.33 -3.09
C ASN A 101 10.14 10.73 -4.45
N THR A 102 9.18 10.63 -5.38
CA THR A 102 9.45 10.25 -6.78
C THR A 102 10.16 11.36 -7.54
N LEU A 103 9.73 12.62 -7.34
CA LEU A 103 10.29 13.78 -8.03
C LEU A 103 11.63 14.23 -7.45
N ASN A 104 11.81 14.06 -6.13
CA ASN A 104 13.04 14.42 -5.41
C ASN A 104 13.57 13.22 -4.60
N PRO A 105 13.98 12.12 -5.26
CA PRO A 105 14.34 10.88 -4.58
C PRO A 105 15.60 11.02 -3.73
N LEU A 106 16.56 11.87 -4.13
CA LEU A 106 17.79 12.07 -3.37
C LEU A 106 17.52 12.63 -1.97
N HIS A 107 16.64 13.63 -1.88
CA HIS A 107 16.28 14.26 -0.60
C HIS A 107 15.55 13.28 0.33
N GLY A 108 14.59 12.50 -0.19
CA GLY A 108 13.90 11.48 0.59
C GLY A 108 14.84 10.35 1.04
N PHE A 109 15.75 9.93 0.16
CA PHE A 109 16.73 8.89 0.43
C PHE A 109 17.77 9.32 1.49
N SER A 110 18.23 10.57 1.47
CA SER A 110 19.19 11.09 2.46
C SER A 110 18.61 11.21 3.88
N LEU A 111 17.28 11.24 4.02
CA LEU A 111 16.61 11.26 5.32
C LEU A 111 16.40 9.86 5.92
N LEU A 112 16.77 8.79 5.20
CA LEU A 112 16.70 7.45 5.74
C LEU A 112 17.73 7.29 6.86
N ASP A 113 17.23 7.04 8.08
CA ASP A 113 18.06 6.68 9.20
C ASP A 113 18.32 5.17 9.20
N PHE A 114 19.59 4.78 9.11
CA PHE A 114 20.05 3.39 9.16
C PHE A 114 20.58 3.01 10.56
N SER A 115 20.44 3.90 11.55
CA SER A 115 20.93 3.67 12.90
C SER A 115 19.97 2.79 13.72
N PHE A 116 20.23 1.47 13.75
CA PHE A 116 19.65 0.60 14.78
C PHE A 116 20.59 -0.54 15.21
N LYS A 117 20.33 -1.02 16.43
CA LYS A 117 21.15 -1.91 17.28
C LYS A 117 21.39 -3.27 16.62
N ILE A 118 22.64 -3.71 16.64
CA ILE A 118 23.10 -5.03 16.19
C ILE A 118 22.37 -6.11 17.00
N SER A 119 21.46 -6.84 16.38
CA SER A 119 21.08 -8.18 16.84
C SER A 119 22.08 -9.17 16.27
N SER A 120 22.96 -9.70 17.12
CA SER A 120 23.86 -10.81 16.78
C SER A 120 23.02 -12.06 16.57
N GLY A 121 22.76 -12.43 15.32
CA GLY A 121 22.00 -13.62 15.02
C GLY A 121 21.81 -13.85 13.54
N GLU A 122 22.81 -14.49 12.93
CA GLU A 122 22.80 -15.34 11.72
C GLU A 122 23.98 -15.00 10.79
N THR A 123 24.95 -15.91 10.67
CA THR A 123 26.15 -15.80 9.81
C THR A 123 25.83 -15.33 8.37
N TYR A 124 24.69 -15.77 7.82
CA TYR A 124 24.21 -15.37 6.50
C TYR A 124 23.87 -13.87 6.38
N LYS A 125 23.32 -13.26 7.44
CA LYS A 125 23.02 -11.82 7.44
C LYS A 125 24.29 -10.98 7.46
N ASP A 126 25.31 -11.44 8.17
CA ASP A 126 26.59 -10.74 8.25
C ASP A 126 27.33 -10.79 6.91
N GLU A 127 27.33 -11.93 6.23
CA GLU A 127 27.86 -12.06 4.86
C GLU A 127 27.13 -11.15 3.86
N LEU A 128 25.79 -11.12 3.91
CA LEU A 128 24.99 -10.22 3.09
C LEU A 128 25.29 -8.74 3.35
N ARG A 129 25.40 -8.34 4.63
CA ARG A 129 25.71 -6.95 5.01
C ARG A 129 27.10 -6.53 4.53
N TYR A 130 28.08 -7.43 4.66
CA TYR A 130 29.42 -7.22 4.13
C TYR A 130 29.38 -7.03 2.60
N ALA A 131 28.72 -7.94 1.87
CA ALA A 131 28.59 -7.85 0.42
C ALA A 131 27.90 -6.55 -0.04
N PHE A 132 26.87 -6.09 0.68
CA PHE A 132 26.23 -4.79 0.41
C PHE A 132 27.17 -3.62 0.60
N THR A 133 27.95 -3.63 1.68
CA THR A 133 28.90 -2.56 2.01
C THR A 133 30.02 -2.50 0.96
N GLU A 134 30.59 -3.65 0.61
CA GLU A 134 31.63 -3.77 -0.42
C GLU A 134 31.11 -3.33 -1.81
N TRP A 135 29.90 -3.74 -2.18
CA TRP A 135 29.28 -3.34 -3.44
C TRP A 135 29.10 -1.82 -3.53
N ILE A 136 28.59 -1.18 -2.48
CA ILE A 136 28.42 0.27 -2.42
C ILE A 136 29.77 1.01 -2.48
N GLN A 137 30.76 0.54 -1.72
CA GLN A 137 32.11 1.12 -1.69
C GLN A 137 32.81 1.00 -3.05
N SER A 138 32.69 -0.14 -3.72
CA SER A 138 33.30 -0.37 -5.04
C SER A 138 32.67 0.48 -6.15
N GLY A 139 31.43 0.94 -5.97
CA GLY A 139 30.67 1.63 -7.02
C GLY A 139 30.39 0.77 -8.25
N ASN A 140 30.49 -0.56 -8.13
CA ASN A 140 30.33 -1.45 -9.28
C ASN A 140 28.86 -1.46 -9.75
N GLU A 141 28.64 -1.39 -11.05
CA GLU A 141 27.30 -1.54 -11.63
C GLU A 141 26.75 -2.96 -11.46
N ASN A 142 27.64 -3.97 -11.45
CA ASN A 142 27.27 -5.37 -11.29
C ASN A 142 26.94 -5.69 -9.84
N ILE A 143 25.72 -6.19 -9.61
CA ILE A 143 25.22 -6.61 -8.29
C ILE A 143 25.82 -7.98 -7.96
N PRO A 144 26.47 -8.16 -6.79
CA PRO A 144 26.93 -9.47 -6.31
C PRO A 144 25.82 -10.52 -6.29
N SER A 145 26.14 -11.77 -6.64
CA SER A 145 25.18 -12.87 -6.77
C SER A 145 24.36 -13.10 -5.49
N ILE A 146 25.00 -13.02 -4.32
CA ILE A 146 24.34 -13.18 -3.01
C ILE A 146 23.25 -12.11 -2.77
N ILE A 147 23.50 -10.87 -3.21
CA ILE A 147 22.53 -9.76 -3.14
C ILE A 147 21.41 -9.96 -4.16
N GLN A 148 21.76 -10.36 -5.38
CA GLN A 148 20.80 -10.63 -6.44
C GLN A 148 19.83 -11.76 -6.06
N GLU A 149 20.32 -12.83 -5.44
CA GLU A 149 19.48 -13.93 -4.94
C GLU A 149 18.50 -13.43 -3.88
N ARG A 150 18.96 -12.56 -2.96
CA ARG A 150 18.10 -11.94 -1.94
C ARG A 150 16.99 -11.10 -2.57
N PHE A 151 17.30 -10.33 -3.61
CA PHE A 151 16.30 -9.57 -4.37
C PHE A 151 15.30 -10.48 -5.06
N ASN A 152 15.76 -11.52 -5.75
CA ASN A 152 14.88 -12.47 -6.45
C ASN A 152 13.89 -13.14 -5.48
N LYS A 153 14.38 -13.63 -4.33
CA LYS A 153 13.53 -14.20 -3.27
C LYS A 153 12.48 -13.21 -2.76
N ARG A 154 12.86 -11.93 -2.61
CA ARG A 154 11.94 -10.87 -2.18
C ARG A 154 10.86 -10.61 -3.24
N ILE A 155 11.25 -10.51 -4.51
CA ILE A 155 10.33 -10.29 -5.64
C ILE A 155 9.31 -11.42 -5.70
N GLU A 156 9.75 -12.67 -5.67
CA GLU A 156 8.87 -13.85 -5.74
C GLU A 156 7.85 -13.86 -4.59
N PHE A 157 8.32 -13.64 -3.37
CA PHE A 157 7.48 -13.60 -2.18
C PHE A 157 6.40 -12.52 -2.24
N HIS A 158 6.76 -11.29 -2.59
CA HIS A 158 5.80 -10.19 -2.65
C HIS A 158 4.89 -10.27 -3.87
N THR A 159 5.39 -10.77 -5.01
CA THR A 159 4.56 -11.00 -6.21
C THR A 159 3.45 -12.00 -5.91
N THR A 160 3.80 -13.12 -5.27
CA THR A 160 2.82 -14.15 -4.87
C THR A 160 1.73 -13.57 -3.96
N LYS A 161 2.14 -12.80 -2.94
CA LYS A 161 1.21 -12.13 -2.03
C LYS A 161 0.31 -11.12 -2.75
N ALA A 162 0.86 -10.32 -3.65
CA ALA A 162 0.09 -9.34 -4.41
C ALA A 162 -0.97 -10.00 -5.30
N ILE A 163 -0.63 -11.10 -5.97
CA ILE A 163 -1.57 -11.85 -6.84
C ILE A 163 -2.69 -12.47 -5.99
N VAL A 164 -2.34 -13.22 -4.95
CA VAL A 164 -3.33 -13.91 -4.10
C VAL A 164 -4.27 -12.91 -3.44
N SER A 165 -3.74 -11.83 -2.86
CA SER A 165 -4.56 -10.78 -2.25
C SER A 165 -5.38 -10.01 -3.29
N GLY A 166 -4.90 -9.83 -4.52
CA GLY A 166 -5.63 -9.22 -5.62
C GLY A 166 -6.86 -10.02 -6.03
N ILE A 167 -6.74 -11.35 -6.11
CA ILE A 167 -7.87 -12.25 -6.37
C ILE A 167 -8.90 -12.15 -5.24
N LEU A 168 -8.44 -12.23 -3.99
CA LEU A 168 -9.32 -12.10 -2.81
C LEU A 168 -10.00 -10.73 -2.73
N LEU A 169 -9.31 -9.65 -3.11
CA LEU A 169 -9.86 -8.31 -3.19
C LEU A 169 -11.07 -8.26 -4.14
N ILE A 170 -10.92 -8.81 -5.36
CA ILE A 170 -11.99 -8.84 -6.35
C ILE A 170 -13.18 -9.64 -5.82
N LEU A 171 -12.93 -10.81 -5.21
CA LEU A 171 -13.98 -11.64 -4.63
C LEU A 171 -14.74 -10.93 -3.51
N PHE A 172 -14.05 -10.32 -2.55
CA PHE A 172 -14.69 -9.61 -1.44
C PHE A 172 -15.42 -8.34 -1.90
N ALA A 173 -14.86 -7.60 -2.86
CA ALA A 173 -15.53 -6.43 -3.44
C ALA A 173 -16.82 -6.84 -4.17
N GLY A 174 -16.76 -7.90 -5.00
CA GLY A 174 -17.94 -8.42 -5.70
C GLY A 174 -19.01 -8.94 -4.74
N LEU A 175 -18.62 -9.69 -3.71
CA LEU A 175 -19.53 -10.21 -2.68
C LEU A 175 -20.16 -9.07 -1.87
N SER A 176 -19.38 -8.05 -1.52
CA SER A 176 -19.89 -6.85 -0.85
C SER A 176 -20.96 -6.16 -1.69
N VAL A 177 -20.67 -5.87 -2.97
CA VAL A 177 -21.64 -5.26 -3.90
C VAL A 177 -22.91 -6.11 -4.00
N TYR A 178 -22.78 -7.43 -4.13
CA TYR A 178 -23.91 -8.35 -4.20
C TYR A 178 -24.79 -8.30 -2.93
N ILE A 179 -24.19 -8.45 -1.76
CA ILE A 179 -24.90 -8.48 -0.47
C ILE A 179 -25.57 -7.13 -0.18
N TRP A 180 -24.85 -6.02 -0.35
CA TRP A 180 -25.39 -4.69 -0.07
C TRP A 180 -26.52 -4.30 -1.02
N ASN A 181 -26.41 -4.65 -2.31
CA ASN A 181 -27.52 -4.46 -3.25
C ASN A 181 -28.74 -5.29 -2.86
N ALA A 182 -28.56 -6.54 -2.39
CA ALA A 182 -29.67 -7.37 -1.92
C ALA A 182 -30.33 -6.78 -0.65
N LEU A 183 -29.54 -6.29 0.31
CA LEU A 183 -30.04 -5.64 1.52
C LEU A 183 -30.82 -4.35 1.21
N VAL A 184 -30.29 -3.50 0.34
CA VAL A 184 -30.96 -2.25 -0.07
C VAL A 184 -32.27 -2.55 -0.80
N ARG A 185 -32.30 -3.52 -1.73
CA ARG A 185 -33.52 -3.91 -2.44
C ARG A 185 -34.60 -4.44 -1.49
N ARG A 186 -34.23 -5.27 -0.52
CA ARG A 186 -35.16 -5.82 0.48
C ARG A 186 -35.68 -4.76 1.45
N ALA A 187 -34.85 -3.79 1.83
CA ALA A 187 -35.26 -2.69 2.69
C ALA A 187 -36.29 -1.75 2.03
N LYS A 188 -36.36 -1.72 0.70
CA LYS A 188 -37.41 -0.98 -0.04
C LYS A 188 -38.77 -1.69 -0.03
N SER A 189 -38.76 -3.02 -0.01
CA SER A 189 -39.99 -3.82 -0.17
C SER A 189 -40.69 -4.14 1.15
N ASN A 190 -40.06 -3.89 2.30
CA ASN A 190 -40.55 -4.39 3.60
C ASN A 190 -40.50 -3.28 4.66
N ASP A 191 -41.67 -2.83 5.12
CA ASP A 191 -41.82 -1.88 6.25
C ASP A 191 -41.62 -2.54 7.63
N SER A 192 -41.41 -3.86 7.67
CA SER A 192 -41.31 -4.65 8.90
C SER A 192 -39.89 -4.81 9.46
N LYS A 193 -39.80 -5.17 10.74
CA LYS A 193 -38.56 -5.39 11.49
C LYS A 193 -37.68 -6.45 10.80
N TRP A 194 -36.37 -6.19 10.75
CA TRP A 194 -35.36 -7.09 10.20
C TRP A 194 -35.40 -8.47 10.86
N ARG A 195 -35.47 -9.54 10.07
CA ARG A 195 -35.37 -10.92 10.56
C ARG A 195 -33.90 -11.27 10.77
N PHE A 196 -33.66 -12.44 11.37
CA PHE A 196 -32.31 -12.93 11.66
C PHE A 196 -31.43 -13.01 10.41
N LYS A 197 -32.00 -13.43 9.26
CA LYS A 197 -31.29 -13.54 7.98
C LYS A 197 -30.74 -12.19 7.51
N GLU A 198 -31.50 -11.10 7.61
CA GLU A 198 -31.04 -9.77 7.20
C GLU A 198 -29.94 -9.24 8.13
N LYS A 199 -30.05 -9.50 9.44
CA LYS A 199 -28.99 -9.15 10.40
C LYS A 199 -27.69 -9.89 10.10
N ALA A 200 -27.77 -11.20 9.83
CA ALA A 200 -26.61 -11.99 9.43
C ALA A 200 -26.01 -11.46 8.12
N CYS A 201 -26.82 -11.22 7.09
CA CYS A 201 -26.36 -10.64 5.82
C CYS A 201 -25.68 -9.27 6.02
N PHE A 202 -26.16 -8.42 6.93
CA PHE A 202 -25.50 -7.14 7.22
C PHE A 202 -24.14 -7.31 7.90
N VAL A 203 -24.01 -8.25 8.85
CA VAL A 203 -22.72 -8.57 9.47
C VAL A 203 -21.74 -9.11 8.42
N PHE A 204 -22.16 -10.09 7.60
CA PHE A 204 -21.33 -10.62 6.52
C PHE A 204 -20.99 -9.56 5.46
N GLY A 205 -21.97 -8.73 5.08
CA GLY A 205 -21.77 -7.61 4.16
C GLY A 205 -20.78 -6.58 4.70
N SER A 206 -20.78 -6.33 6.01
CA SER A 206 -19.81 -5.43 6.64
C SER A 206 -18.41 -6.05 6.70
N ALA A 207 -18.32 -7.34 7.06
CA ALA A 207 -17.05 -8.06 7.09
C ALA A 207 -16.39 -8.11 5.71
N THR A 208 -17.16 -8.31 4.64
CA THR A 208 -16.63 -8.30 3.26
C THR A 208 -16.10 -6.94 2.83
N VAL A 209 -16.69 -5.82 3.27
CA VAL A 209 -16.11 -4.47 3.06
C VAL A 209 -14.77 -4.33 3.76
N VAL A 210 -14.69 -4.73 5.04
CA VAL A 210 -13.44 -4.65 5.82
C VAL A 210 -12.34 -5.51 5.20
N LEU A 211 -12.67 -6.74 4.81
CA LEU A 211 -11.74 -7.65 4.15
C LEU A 211 -11.29 -7.12 2.78
N ALA A 212 -12.18 -6.50 2.01
CA ALA A 212 -11.80 -5.85 0.75
C ALA A 212 -10.82 -4.70 0.99
N LEU A 213 -11.06 -3.82 1.97
CA LEU A 213 -10.13 -2.74 2.31
C LEU A 213 -8.78 -3.27 2.80
N LEU A 214 -8.78 -4.34 3.60
CA LEU A 214 -7.55 -5.00 4.04
C LEU A 214 -6.78 -5.58 2.85
N MET A 215 -7.46 -6.30 1.95
CA MET A 215 -6.81 -6.86 0.76
C MET A 215 -6.26 -5.77 -0.15
N MET A 216 -6.94 -4.62 -0.28
CA MET A 216 -6.43 -3.46 -1.01
C MET A 216 -5.09 -2.97 -0.44
N VAL A 217 -4.98 -2.82 0.89
CA VAL A 217 -3.73 -2.42 1.55
C VAL A 217 -2.64 -3.47 1.32
N ILE A 218 -2.98 -4.75 1.43
CA ILE A 218 -2.04 -5.86 1.20
C ILE A 218 -1.54 -5.84 -0.25
N VAL A 219 -2.42 -5.68 -1.24
CA VAL A 219 -2.03 -5.59 -2.66
C VAL A 219 -1.05 -4.43 -2.84
N MET A 220 -1.43 -3.22 -2.41
CA MET A 220 -0.60 -2.02 -2.55
C MET A 220 0.79 -2.20 -1.91
N ALA A 221 0.84 -2.70 -0.67
CA ALA A 221 2.08 -2.92 0.06
C ALA A 221 2.99 -3.98 -0.57
N ASN A 222 2.40 -5.01 -1.20
CA ASN A 222 3.18 -6.06 -1.85
C ASN A 222 3.56 -5.70 -3.30
N THR A 223 2.76 -4.91 -4.01
CA THR A 223 3.10 -4.42 -5.37
C THR A 223 4.34 -3.54 -5.32
N GLN A 224 4.37 -2.52 -4.46
CA GLN A 224 5.56 -1.66 -4.29
C GLN A 224 6.82 -2.48 -3.94
N ALA A 225 6.68 -3.53 -3.12
CA ALA A 225 7.80 -4.35 -2.67
C ALA A 225 8.30 -5.31 -3.75
N ALA A 226 7.44 -5.75 -4.67
CA ALA A 226 7.84 -6.55 -5.82
C ALA A 226 8.56 -5.71 -6.88
N PHE A 227 8.12 -4.47 -7.12
CA PHE A 227 8.69 -3.62 -8.18
C PHE A 227 9.98 -2.89 -7.80
N ALA A 228 10.19 -2.66 -6.50
CA ALA A 228 11.36 -1.96 -5.96
C ALA A 228 11.96 -2.75 -4.78
N PRO A 229 12.75 -3.80 -5.08
CA PRO A 229 13.26 -4.70 -4.06
C PRO A 229 14.53 -4.21 -3.37
N LYS A 230 15.30 -3.30 -3.97
CA LYS A 230 16.70 -3.06 -3.57
C LYS A 230 16.80 -2.28 -2.27
N THR A 231 16.23 -1.08 -2.25
CA THR A 231 16.38 -0.15 -1.11
C THR A 231 15.71 -0.69 0.14
N LEU A 232 14.54 -1.30 0.01
CA LEU A 232 13.85 -1.93 1.13
C LEU A 232 14.53 -3.21 1.63
N SER A 233 15.17 -3.99 0.76
CA SER A 233 15.96 -5.15 1.20
C SER A 233 17.15 -4.70 2.02
N MET A 234 17.83 -3.62 1.60
CA MET A 234 18.91 -3.01 2.35
C MET A 234 18.39 -2.51 3.71
N ILE A 235 17.38 -1.64 3.73
CA ILE A 235 16.78 -1.13 4.99
C ILE A 235 16.40 -2.28 5.93
N ASN A 236 15.70 -3.30 5.44
CA ASN A 236 15.28 -4.43 6.28
C ASN A 236 16.46 -5.26 6.80
N LEU A 237 17.55 -5.38 6.04
CA LEU A 237 18.74 -6.13 6.44
C LEU A 237 19.53 -5.40 7.53
N PHE A 238 19.59 -4.07 7.47
CA PHE A 238 20.32 -3.25 8.43
C PHE A 238 19.48 -2.85 9.66
N ASN A 239 18.13 -2.99 9.58
CA ASN A 239 17.20 -2.74 10.69
C ASN A 239 16.82 -4.01 11.50
N SER A 240 17.15 -5.22 11.05
CA SER A 240 16.83 -6.49 11.75
C SER A 240 17.96 -7.00 12.63
#